data_AF-A0A147HTK3-F1
#
_entry.id   AF-A0A147HTK3-F1
#
_cell.length_a   1.000
_cell.length_b   1.000
_cell.length_c   1.000
_cell.angle_alpha   90.00
_cell.angle_beta   90.00
_cell.angle_gamma   90.00
#
_symmetry.space_group_name_H-M   'P 1'
#
loop_
_entity.id
_entity.type
_entity.pdbx_description
1 polymer ?
#
loop_
_entity_poly.entity_id
_entity_poly.type
_entity_poly.pdbx_seq_one_letter_code
_entity_poly.pdbx_strand_id
1 'polypeptide(L)'
;TGGVSVTGGSQQLAGANTFTGGTVIARGATLAVTGGRALADTGALRNDGTFDVLSGEQVGAISGNGTIRLTGGSLGTRNDGNTLYAGAITGTGGLTKTGTGVLALSGDNSMSGGLNIVGGTVAVARAANMGSGPVTIGAARLATAADLTSGNAVVLTDAASAIDTLGHDVTLTGNVSGNGTLNKLGTGTLTLTGSNAQNGINVRGGTL
;
A
#
# COMPACT_ATOMS: atom_id res chain seq x y z
N THR A 1 3.96 26.28 -12.12
CA THR A 1 4.16 24.91 -12.61
C THR A 1 5.50 24.43 -12.11
N GLY A 2 5.52 23.45 -11.22
CA GLY A 2 6.73 23.03 -10.52
C GLY A 2 6.43 21.92 -9.53
N GLY A 3 7.48 21.23 -9.10
CA GLY A 3 7.42 20.24 -8.03
C GLY A 3 7.76 20.84 -6.67
N VAL A 4 7.67 20.02 -5.62
CA VAL A 4 8.11 20.37 -4.26
C VAL A 4 9.45 19.69 -3.99
N SER A 5 10.43 20.43 -3.48
CA SER A 5 11.72 19.85 -3.04
C SER A 5 12.08 20.36 -1.66
N VAL A 6 12.16 19.45 -0.69
CA VAL A 6 12.60 19.74 0.68
C VAL A 6 13.95 19.06 0.88
N THR A 7 15.02 19.85 0.90
CA THR A 7 16.41 19.36 0.95
C THR A 7 17.01 19.34 2.36
N GLY A 8 16.32 19.94 3.33
CA GLY A 8 16.67 19.94 4.75
C GLY A 8 15.62 20.66 5.60
N GLY A 9 15.70 20.51 6.92
CA GLY A 9 14.77 21.14 7.86
C GLY A 9 13.35 20.57 7.79
N SER A 10 12.39 21.34 8.28
CA SER A 10 10.96 20.96 8.28
C SER A 10 10.15 21.99 7.50
N GLN A 11 9.28 21.50 6.61
CA GLN A 11 8.31 22.30 5.87
C GLN A 11 6.92 21.74 6.14
N GLN A 12 5.93 22.62 6.32
CA GLN A 12 4.52 22.24 6.31
C GLN A 12 3.81 22.88 5.11
N LEU A 13 3.01 22.09 4.39
CA LEU A 13 2.10 22.56 3.35
C LEU A 13 0.67 22.33 3.80
N ALA A 14 -0.20 23.31 3.54
CA ALA A 14 -1.60 23.28 3.91
C ALA A 14 -2.48 23.73 2.75
N GLY A 15 -3.74 23.27 2.76
CA GLY A 15 -4.74 23.65 1.76
C GLY A 15 -4.44 23.08 0.37
N ALA A 16 -5.20 23.55 -0.63
CA ALA A 16 -5.00 23.14 -2.02
C ALA A 16 -3.91 23.98 -2.68
N ASN A 17 -2.83 23.34 -3.14
CA ASN A 17 -1.76 24.00 -3.89
C ASN A 17 -1.86 23.73 -5.39
N THR A 18 -1.24 24.58 -6.21
CA THR A 18 -1.27 24.50 -7.69
C THR A 18 -0.03 23.81 -8.28
N PHE A 19 0.69 23.02 -7.48
CA PHE A 19 1.82 22.24 -7.95
C PHE A 19 1.35 21.17 -8.94
N THR A 20 2.20 20.87 -9.92
CA THR A 20 1.91 19.87 -10.96
C THR A 20 3.04 18.87 -11.14
N GLY A 21 4.22 19.15 -10.57
CA GLY A 21 5.37 18.26 -10.60
C GLY A 21 5.42 17.31 -9.40
N GLY A 22 6.42 16.42 -9.40
CA GLY A 22 6.66 15.51 -8.28
C GLY A 22 7.15 16.19 -7.01
N THR A 23 7.20 15.41 -5.95
CA THR A 23 7.68 15.82 -4.62
C THR A 23 8.93 15.03 -4.26
N VAL A 24 9.95 15.73 -3.79
CA VAL A 24 11.21 15.17 -3.30
C VAL A 24 11.39 15.59 -1.85
N ILE A 25 11.58 14.61 -0.96
CA ILE A 25 11.96 14.83 0.43
C ILE A 25 13.33 14.17 0.63
N ALA A 26 14.37 14.98 0.83
CA ALA A 26 15.72 14.48 1.01
C ALA A 26 15.92 13.89 2.41
N ARG A 27 17.02 13.14 2.57
CA ARG A 27 17.42 12.62 3.88
C ARG A 27 17.59 13.74 4.90
N GLY A 28 17.02 13.54 6.09
CA GLY A 28 17.06 14.50 7.18
C GLY A 28 16.09 15.68 7.03
N ALA A 29 15.30 15.71 5.94
CA ALA A 29 14.22 16.66 5.77
C ALA A 29 12.87 16.08 6.23
N THR A 30 11.98 16.95 6.67
CA THR A 30 10.59 16.62 6.97
C THR A 30 9.66 17.48 6.12
N LEU A 31 8.68 16.83 5.48
CA LEU A 31 7.55 17.50 4.86
C LEU A 31 6.26 17.04 5.55
N ALA A 32 5.56 17.97 6.19
CA ALA A 32 4.23 17.76 6.73
C ALA A 32 3.17 18.29 5.76
N VAL A 33 2.09 17.54 5.56
CA VAL A 33 0.96 17.95 4.72
C VAL A 33 -0.35 17.90 5.49
N THR A 34 -1.23 18.85 5.20
CA THR A 34 -2.59 18.89 5.74
C THR A 34 -3.56 19.53 4.74
N GLY A 35 -4.85 19.23 4.85
CA GLY A 35 -5.91 19.76 4.00
C GLY A 35 -6.32 18.88 2.81
N GLY A 36 -5.80 17.65 2.68
CA GLY A 36 -6.31 16.71 1.67
C GLY A 36 -5.70 16.78 0.27
N ARG A 37 -5.06 17.91 -0.06
CA ARG A 37 -4.74 18.31 -1.45
C ARG A 37 -3.49 19.19 -1.54
N ALA A 38 -2.53 18.98 -0.62
CA ALA A 38 -1.37 19.85 -0.53
C ALA A 38 -0.36 19.59 -1.64
N LEU A 39 -0.35 18.38 -2.20
CA LEU A 39 0.55 17.95 -3.28
C LEU A 39 -0.22 17.67 -4.58
N ALA A 40 0.53 17.46 -5.67
CA ALA A 40 -0.05 17.05 -6.94
C ALA A 40 -0.45 15.57 -6.90
N ASP A 41 -1.74 15.28 -7.11
CA ASP A 41 -2.31 13.91 -7.07
C ASP A 41 -1.62 12.91 -8.02
N THR A 42 -1.01 13.39 -9.11
CA THR A 42 -0.28 12.56 -10.08
C THR A 42 1.23 12.73 -10.02
N GLY A 43 1.73 13.67 -9.21
CA GLY A 43 3.14 13.91 -9.01
C GLY A 43 3.79 12.77 -8.22
N ALA A 44 4.83 12.15 -8.77
CA ALA A 44 5.57 11.11 -8.05
C ALA A 44 6.19 11.66 -6.76
N LEU A 45 6.15 10.88 -5.68
CA LEU A 45 6.79 11.18 -4.40
C LEU A 45 8.05 10.32 -4.24
N ARG A 46 9.22 10.97 -4.21
CA ARG A 46 10.47 10.36 -3.76
C ARG A 46 10.76 10.81 -2.34
N ASN A 47 10.62 9.89 -1.38
CA ASN A 47 10.83 10.16 0.03
C ASN A 47 12.04 9.40 0.56
N ASP A 48 13.11 10.13 0.90
CA ASP A 48 14.28 9.61 1.62
C ASP A 48 14.43 10.25 3.02
N GLY A 49 13.46 11.09 3.41
CA GLY A 49 13.37 11.76 4.71
C GLY A 49 12.11 11.34 5.49
N THR A 50 11.35 12.31 5.99
CA THR A 50 10.08 12.08 6.70
C THR A 50 8.93 12.77 5.96
N PHE A 51 7.88 12.02 5.66
CA PHE A 51 6.62 12.54 5.12
C PHE A 51 5.49 12.37 6.14
N ASP A 52 5.05 13.48 6.72
CA ASP A 52 4.01 13.50 7.75
C ASP A 52 2.65 13.87 7.15
N VAL A 53 1.73 12.92 7.12
CA VAL A 53 0.36 13.08 6.60
C VAL A 53 -0.57 13.38 7.78
N LEU A 54 -0.78 14.67 8.04
CA LEU A 54 -1.54 15.18 9.19
C LEU A 54 -3.05 15.26 8.95
N SER A 55 -3.45 15.25 7.69
CA SER A 55 -4.76 14.84 7.20
C SER A 55 -4.52 14.17 5.85
N GLY A 56 -5.45 13.34 5.37
CA GLY A 56 -5.20 12.48 4.20
C GLY A 56 -4.60 13.22 3.00
N GLU A 57 -3.96 12.50 2.09
CA GLU A 57 -3.30 13.09 0.92
C GLU A 57 -3.36 12.11 -0.26
N GLN A 58 -3.33 12.63 -1.49
CA GLN A 58 -3.16 11.85 -2.70
C GLN A 58 -1.87 12.28 -3.40
N VAL A 59 -1.06 11.29 -3.81
CA VAL A 59 0.14 11.50 -4.64
C VAL A 59 0.17 10.50 -5.79
N GLY A 60 1.10 10.69 -6.71
CA GLY A 60 1.42 9.71 -7.75
C GLY A 60 2.16 8.49 -7.18
N ALA A 61 3.06 7.92 -7.97
CA ALA A 61 3.87 6.79 -7.55
C ALA A 61 4.80 7.17 -6.36
N ILE A 62 4.91 6.29 -5.36
CA ILE A 62 5.81 6.48 -4.22
C ILE A 62 7.09 5.67 -4.39
N SER A 63 8.22 6.24 -3.96
CA SER A 63 9.54 5.58 -3.99
C SER A 63 10.45 6.13 -2.89
N GLY A 64 11.55 5.43 -2.62
CA GLY A 64 12.56 5.83 -1.64
C GLY A 64 12.54 4.98 -0.37
N ASN A 65 13.29 5.42 0.63
CA ASN A 65 13.49 4.68 1.89
C ASN A 65 13.21 5.50 3.16
N GLY A 66 12.63 6.68 3.02
CA GLY A 66 12.22 7.55 4.12
C GLY A 66 11.02 7.01 4.91
N THR A 67 10.65 7.65 6.00
CA THR A 67 9.45 7.26 6.77
C THR A 67 8.23 8.03 6.26
N ILE A 68 7.09 7.35 6.12
CA ILE A 68 5.77 7.98 5.98
C ILE A 68 5.04 7.81 7.31
N ARG A 69 4.51 8.89 7.88
CA ARG A 69 3.72 8.88 9.11
C ARG A 69 2.29 9.31 8.80
N LEU A 70 1.35 8.39 8.95
CA LEU A 70 -0.09 8.54 8.69
C LEU A 70 -0.83 8.85 10.00
N THR A 71 -0.55 10.00 10.60
CA THR A 71 -1.02 10.32 11.96
C THR A 71 -2.40 10.99 12.01
N GLY A 72 -2.86 11.60 10.92
CA GLY A 72 -4.19 12.23 10.88
C GLY A 72 -5.01 11.89 9.63
N GLY A 73 -4.56 10.95 8.81
CA GLY A 73 -5.31 10.45 7.66
C GLY A 73 -4.57 9.40 6.85
N SER A 74 -5.23 8.91 5.80
CA SER A 74 -4.69 7.90 4.89
C SER A 74 -3.96 8.54 3.71
N LEU A 75 -2.98 7.84 3.16
CA LEU A 75 -2.30 8.21 1.93
C LEU A 75 -2.86 7.43 0.75
N GLY A 76 -3.30 8.13 -0.29
CA GLY A 76 -3.56 7.59 -1.61
C GLY A 76 -2.31 7.69 -2.48
N THR A 77 -1.96 6.61 -3.18
CA THR A 77 -0.92 6.60 -4.20
C THR A 77 -1.49 6.08 -5.52
N ARG A 78 -1.36 6.88 -6.58
CA ARG A 78 -1.67 6.48 -7.95
C ARG A 78 -0.40 6.01 -8.63
N ASN A 79 -0.22 4.70 -8.66
CA ASN A 79 1.01 4.08 -9.13
C ASN A 79 0.74 3.25 -10.39
N ASP A 80 0.88 3.91 -11.54
CA ASP A 80 0.68 3.35 -12.88
C ASP A 80 1.94 2.63 -13.41
N GLY A 81 3.13 2.93 -12.88
CA GLY A 81 4.39 2.23 -13.16
C GLY A 81 4.83 1.29 -12.04
N ASN A 82 5.96 0.60 -12.21
CA ASN A 82 6.50 -0.27 -11.17
C ASN A 82 7.45 0.50 -10.24
N THR A 83 7.23 0.44 -8.93
CA THR A 83 8.02 1.13 -7.92
C THR A 83 8.32 0.25 -6.71
N LEU A 84 9.38 0.63 -5.99
CA LEU A 84 9.75 0.08 -4.70
C LEU A 84 9.71 1.19 -3.65
N TYR A 85 8.99 0.92 -2.57
CA TYR A 85 9.07 1.70 -1.34
C TYR A 85 9.72 0.84 -0.25
N ALA A 86 10.92 1.25 0.18
CA ALA A 86 11.71 0.54 1.18
C ALA A 86 11.60 1.15 2.58
N GLY A 87 10.93 2.30 2.69
CA GLY A 87 10.70 2.98 3.94
C GLY A 87 9.59 2.38 4.76
N ALA A 88 9.57 2.69 6.06
CA ALA A 88 8.46 2.35 6.93
C ALA A 88 7.27 3.31 6.71
N ILE A 89 6.06 2.75 6.71
CA ILE A 89 4.80 3.49 6.72
C ILE A 89 4.10 3.17 8.05
N THR A 90 3.83 4.21 8.82
CA THR A 90 3.44 4.09 10.24
C THR A 90 2.20 4.92 10.53
N GLY A 91 1.53 4.67 11.66
CA GLY A 91 0.43 5.52 12.15
C GLY A 91 -0.94 4.86 12.09
N THR A 92 -1.98 5.64 12.35
CA THR A 92 -3.36 5.14 12.45
C THR A 92 -4.11 5.15 11.12
N GLY A 93 -3.64 5.93 10.15
CA GLY A 93 -4.18 5.94 8.78
C GLY A 93 -3.82 4.68 7.99
N GLY A 94 -4.31 4.61 6.76
CA GLY A 94 -4.06 3.51 5.83
C GLY A 94 -3.38 3.95 4.52
N LEU A 95 -2.96 2.97 3.72
CA LEU A 95 -2.43 3.19 2.38
C LEU A 95 -3.44 2.72 1.34
N THR A 96 -3.86 3.59 0.43
CA THR A 96 -4.68 3.22 -0.74
C THR A 96 -3.85 3.25 -2.01
N LYS A 97 -3.68 2.10 -2.64
CA LYS A 97 -2.97 1.93 -3.92
C LYS A 97 -3.96 1.86 -5.07
N THR A 98 -3.84 2.78 -6.02
CA THR A 98 -4.53 2.76 -7.32
C THR A 98 -3.52 2.71 -8.47
N GLY A 99 -4.01 2.68 -9.71
CA GLY A 99 -3.18 2.58 -10.91
C GLY A 99 -2.75 1.15 -11.22
N THR A 100 -2.33 0.92 -12.46
CA THR A 100 -2.14 -0.44 -13.01
C THR A 100 -0.81 -1.10 -12.64
N GLY A 101 0.18 -0.32 -12.20
CA GLY A 101 1.53 -0.80 -11.91
C GLY A 101 1.68 -1.55 -10.59
N VAL A 102 2.89 -2.07 -10.38
CA VAL A 102 3.30 -2.78 -9.15
C VAL A 102 3.88 -1.80 -8.14
N LEU A 103 3.39 -1.84 -6.90
CA LEU A 103 4.07 -1.22 -5.75
C LEU A 103 4.66 -2.32 -4.87
N ALA A 104 5.98 -2.46 -4.87
CA ALA A 104 6.67 -3.34 -3.94
C ALA A 104 6.88 -2.61 -2.60
N LEU A 105 6.36 -3.18 -1.51
CA LEU A 105 6.59 -2.70 -0.16
C LEU A 105 7.61 -3.63 0.51
N SER A 106 8.77 -3.08 0.90
CA SER A 106 9.83 -3.86 1.55
C SER A 106 10.19 -3.37 2.96
N GLY A 107 9.75 -2.16 3.34
CA GLY A 107 9.88 -1.66 4.70
C GLY A 107 8.92 -2.37 5.67
N ASP A 108 9.30 -2.39 6.95
CA ASP A 108 8.44 -2.89 8.02
C ASP A 108 7.42 -1.80 8.38
N ASN A 109 6.15 -2.08 8.06
CA ASN A 109 5.06 -1.13 8.19
C ASN A 109 4.25 -1.40 9.47
N SER A 110 3.69 -0.34 10.05
CA SER A 110 2.90 -0.40 11.28
C SER A 110 1.58 0.37 11.18
N MET A 111 1.12 0.65 9.96
CA MET A 111 -0.16 1.33 9.76
C MET A 111 -1.33 0.45 10.21
N SER A 112 -2.21 0.99 11.06
CA SER A 112 -3.38 0.25 11.56
C SER A 112 -4.65 0.50 10.75
N GLY A 113 -4.69 1.56 9.93
CA GLY A 113 -5.84 1.86 9.06
C GLY A 113 -5.95 0.94 7.84
N GLY A 114 -4.96 0.07 7.63
CA GLY A 114 -4.98 -0.99 6.62
C GLY A 114 -4.31 -0.63 5.30
N LEU A 115 -4.23 -1.64 4.44
CA LEU A 115 -3.71 -1.59 3.08
C LEU A 115 -4.88 -1.85 2.11
N ASN A 116 -5.25 -0.84 1.33
CA ASN A 116 -6.33 -0.92 0.36
C ASN A 116 -5.77 -0.95 -1.06
N ILE A 117 -5.85 -2.10 -1.73
CA ILE A 117 -5.35 -2.33 -3.08
C ILE A 117 -6.54 -2.23 -4.05
N VAL A 118 -6.75 -1.04 -4.61
CA VAL A 118 -7.89 -0.77 -5.51
C VAL A 118 -7.58 -1.19 -6.94
N GLY A 119 -6.30 -1.07 -7.36
CA GLY A 119 -5.87 -1.45 -8.71
C GLY A 119 -4.39 -1.83 -8.79
N GLY A 120 -4.07 -2.60 -9.83
CA GLY A 120 -2.71 -3.08 -10.08
C GLY A 120 -2.28 -4.16 -9.09
N THR A 121 -1.04 -4.11 -8.64
CA THR A 121 -0.48 -5.09 -7.69
C THR A 121 0.25 -4.39 -6.54
N VAL A 122 0.08 -4.90 -5.33
CA VAL A 122 1.06 -4.69 -4.25
C VAL A 122 1.83 -5.97 -4.05
N ALA A 123 3.16 -5.87 -4.04
CA ALA A 123 4.06 -7.00 -3.80
C ALA A 123 4.70 -6.88 -2.41
N VAL A 124 4.71 -7.97 -1.67
CA VAL A 124 5.29 -8.07 -0.31
C VAL A 124 6.12 -9.34 -0.18
N ALA A 125 7.10 -9.34 0.73
CA ALA A 125 7.88 -10.54 1.05
C ALA A 125 7.75 -10.94 2.53
N ARG A 126 7.14 -10.08 3.37
CA ARG A 126 6.95 -10.31 4.80
C ARG A 126 5.58 -9.79 5.21
N ALA A 127 4.95 -10.42 6.19
CA ALA A 127 3.68 -9.94 6.74
C ALA A 127 3.79 -8.49 7.26
N ALA A 128 4.92 -8.13 7.87
CA ALA A 128 5.20 -6.76 8.32
C ALA A 128 5.15 -5.72 7.19
N ASN A 129 5.33 -6.09 5.92
CA ASN A 129 5.20 -5.14 4.81
C ASN A 129 3.76 -4.68 4.58
N MET A 130 2.75 -5.37 5.15
CA MET A 130 1.33 -4.99 4.98
C MET A 130 0.80 -4.09 6.09
N GLY A 131 1.56 -3.90 7.18
CA GLY A 131 1.07 -3.23 8.39
C GLY A 131 0.28 -4.16 9.30
N SER A 132 -0.41 -3.58 10.29
CA SER A 132 -1.22 -4.32 11.27
C SER A 132 -2.72 -4.26 10.99
N GLY A 133 -3.16 -3.34 10.13
CA GLY A 133 -4.56 -3.20 9.73
C GLY A 133 -5.05 -4.24 8.72
N PRO A 134 -6.32 -4.20 8.32
CA PRO A 134 -6.85 -5.12 7.30
C PRO A 134 -6.20 -4.89 5.93
N VAL A 135 -6.17 -5.94 5.11
CA VAL A 135 -5.80 -5.86 3.69
C VAL A 135 -7.06 -5.99 2.84
N THR A 136 -7.46 -4.91 2.19
CA THR A 136 -8.61 -4.87 1.29
C THR A 136 -8.12 -4.98 -0.16
N ILE A 137 -8.70 -5.89 -0.93
CA ILE A 137 -8.33 -6.14 -2.32
C ILE A 137 -9.57 -5.89 -3.19
N GLY A 138 -9.49 -4.90 -4.07
CA GLY A 138 -10.49 -4.60 -5.10
C GLY A 138 -10.28 -5.44 -6.36
N ALA A 139 -10.45 -4.82 -7.53
CA ALA A 139 -10.08 -5.42 -8.82
C ALA A 139 -8.55 -5.40 -9.02
N ALA A 140 -7.84 -6.08 -8.12
CA ALA A 140 -6.40 -5.97 -7.95
C ALA A 140 -5.77 -7.24 -7.36
N ARG A 141 -4.45 -7.20 -7.17
CA ARG A 141 -3.64 -8.34 -6.72
C ARG A 141 -2.78 -7.99 -5.52
N LEU A 142 -2.77 -8.87 -4.51
CA LEU A 142 -1.68 -8.99 -3.56
C LEU A 142 -0.75 -10.11 -4.04
N ALA A 143 0.52 -9.80 -4.26
CA ALA A 143 1.55 -10.79 -4.62
C ALA A 143 2.52 -11.00 -3.47
N THR A 144 2.84 -12.26 -3.16
CA THR A 144 3.79 -12.62 -2.11
C THR A 144 5.05 -13.20 -2.74
N ALA A 145 6.20 -12.56 -2.53
CA ALA A 145 7.49 -12.93 -3.11
C ALA A 145 8.38 -13.76 -2.16
N ALA A 146 7.81 -14.29 -1.08
CA ALA A 146 8.42 -15.22 -0.14
C ALA A 146 7.33 -15.93 0.67
N ASP A 147 7.72 -16.99 1.37
CA ASP A 147 6.85 -17.69 2.31
C ASP A 147 6.51 -16.76 3.48
N LEU A 148 5.25 -16.70 3.88
CA LEU A 148 4.83 -15.85 5.00
C LEU A 148 3.58 -16.37 5.69
N THR A 149 3.47 -16.02 6.98
CA THR A 149 2.24 -16.15 7.77
C THR A 149 1.76 -14.76 8.15
N SER A 150 0.50 -14.46 7.83
CA SER A 150 -0.12 -13.16 8.09
C SER A 150 -1.38 -13.30 8.95
N GLY A 151 -1.47 -12.47 9.98
CA GLY A 151 -2.66 -12.33 10.82
C GLY A 151 -3.63 -11.23 10.36
N ASN A 152 -3.28 -10.48 9.31
CA ASN A 152 -4.15 -9.43 8.80
C ASN A 152 -5.47 -10.04 8.29
N ALA A 153 -6.60 -9.45 8.65
CA ALA A 153 -7.87 -9.78 8.00
C ALA A 153 -7.79 -9.37 6.52
N VAL A 154 -8.29 -10.23 5.63
CA VAL A 154 -8.37 -9.96 4.19
C VAL A 154 -9.82 -9.73 3.80
N VAL A 155 -10.07 -8.63 3.09
CA VAL A 155 -11.40 -8.26 2.58
C VAL A 155 -11.34 -8.20 1.07
N LEU A 156 -12.09 -9.07 0.40
CA LEU A 156 -12.21 -9.14 -1.05
C LEU A 156 -13.46 -8.38 -1.47
N THR A 157 -13.32 -7.37 -2.32
CA THR A 157 -14.45 -6.49 -2.69
C THR A 157 -14.87 -6.62 -4.16
N ASP A 158 -14.16 -7.43 -4.95
CA ASP A 158 -14.41 -7.55 -6.39
C ASP A 158 -14.31 -9.00 -6.86
N ALA A 159 -14.92 -9.32 -8.00
CA ALA A 159 -14.80 -10.64 -8.62
C ALA A 159 -13.36 -10.94 -9.11
N ALA A 160 -12.56 -9.90 -9.37
CA ALA A 160 -11.17 -9.99 -9.80
C ALA A 160 -10.15 -9.92 -8.64
N SER A 161 -10.58 -9.84 -7.38
CA SER A 161 -9.67 -9.81 -6.23
C SER A 161 -8.77 -11.05 -6.22
N ALA A 162 -7.46 -10.85 -6.16
CA ALA A 162 -6.51 -11.93 -6.30
C ALA A 162 -5.43 -11.94 -5.22
N ILE A 163 -5.10 -13.15 -4.76
CA ILE A 163 -3.91 -13.44 -3.98
C ILE A 163 -3.02 -14.34 -4.83
N ASP A 164 -1.80 -13.89 -5.06
CA ASP A 164 -0.82 -14.59 -5.86
C ASP A 164 0.36 -15.00 -5.02
N THR A 165 0.59 -16.29 -4.96
CA THR A 165 1.68 -16.82 -4.16
C THR A 165 3.01 -16.84 -4.90
N LEU A 166 3.06 -16.56 -6.22
CA LEU A 166 4.25 -16.64 -7.09
C LEU A 166 5.04 -17.96 -7.08
N GLY A 167 4.73 -18.92 -6.20
CA GLY A 167 5.52 -20.13 -5.93
C GLY A 167 5.75 -20.43 -4.45
N HIS A 168 5.34 -19.52 -3.56
CA HIS A 168 5.58 -19.57 -2.12
C HIS A 168 4.41 -20.13 -1.32
N ASP A 169 4.70 -20.59 -0.11
CA ASP A 169 3.69 -21.03 0.85
C ASP A 169 3.26 -19.85 1.72
N VAL A 170 1.97 -19.52 1.64
CA VAL A 170 1.36 -18.37 2.32
C VAL A 170 0.28 -18.88 3.26
N THR A 171 0.40 -18.57 4.54
CA THR A 171 -0.65 -18.87 5.52
C THR A 171 -1.35 -17.58 5.95
N LEU A 172 -2.67 -17.52 5.78
CA LEU A 172 -3.51 -16.46 6.32
C LEU A 172 -4.25 -16.98 7.55
N THR A 173 -3.88 -16.44 8.71
CA THR A 173 -4.52 -16.78 9.99
C THR A 173 -5.64 -15.82 10.35
N GLY A 174 -5.65 -14.62 9.76
CA GLY A 174 -6.77 -13.69 9.80
C GLY A 174 -7.97 -14.16 8.98
N ASN A 175 -9.14 -13.59 9.24
CA ASN A 175 -10.35 -13.90 8.49
C ASN A 175 -10.23 -13.46 7.02
N VAL A 176 -10.78 -14.25 6.11
CA VAL A 176 -10.99 -13.87 4.71
C VAL A 176 -12.49 -13.62 4.51
N SER A 177 -12.85 -12.45 3.99
CA SER A 177 -14.24 -12.00 3.97
C SER A 177 -14.54 -11.09 2.78
N GLY A 178 -15.78 -10.62 2.70
CA GLY A 178 -16.22 -9.63 1.70
C GLY A 178 -16.99 -10.25 0.52
N ASN A 179 -17.59 -9.38 -0.29
CA ASN A 179 -18.47 -9.78 -1.38
C ASN A 179 -17.71 -10.18 -2.66
N GLY A 180 -16.38 -10.11 -2.65
CA GLY A 180 -15.51 -10.50 -3.76
C GLY A 180 -15.27 -12.01 -3.86
N THR A 181 -14.56 -12.39 -4.90
CA THR A 181 -14.10 -13.78 -5.12
C THR A 181 -12.61 -13.89 -4.80
N LEU A 182 -12.21 -14.94 -4.10
CA LEU A 182 -10.80 -15.25 -3.90
C LEU A 182 -10.23 -15.92 -5.15
N ASN A 183 -9.49 -15.17 -5.97
CA ASN A 183 -8.70 -15.76 -7.05
C ASN A 183 -7.31 -16.12 -6.52
N LYS A 184 -7.08 -17.41 -6.25
CA LYS A 184 -5.76 -17.94 -5.88
C LYS A 184 -4.94 -18.17 -7.14
N LEU A 185 -3.82 -17.47 -7.23
CA LEU A 185 -2.85 -17.49 -8.34
C LEU A 185 -1.47 -17.95 -7.83
N GLY A 186 -0.54 -18.19 -8.75
CA GLY A 186 0.81 -18.65 -8.42
C GLY A 186 0.85 -20.14 -8.07
N THR A 187 2.01 -20.77 -8.20
CA THR A 187 2.16 -22.24 -8.07
C THR A 187 2.28 -22.74 -6.64
N GLY A 188 2.54 -21.86 -5.66
CA GLY A 188 2.68 -22.25 -4.25
C GLY A 188 1.35 -22.49 -3.53
N THR A 189 1.40 -22.79 -2.24
CA THR A 189 0.22 -23.07 -1.41
C THR A 189 -0.30 -21.80 -0.75
N LEU A 190 -1.62 -21.59 -0.77
CA LEU A 190 -2.28 -20.64 0.12
C LEU A 190 -3.04 -21.45 1.17
N THR A 191 -2.78 -21.24 2.45
CA THR A 191 -3.50 -21.91 3.54
C THR A 191 -4.33 -20.90 4.29
N LEU A 192 -5.63 -21.16 4.43
CA LEU A 192 -6.56 -20.31 5.18
C LEU A 192 -6.94 -20.99 6.49
N THR A 193 -6.58 -20.39 7.62
CA THR A 193 -6.91 -20.96 8.95
C THR A 193 -7.88 -20.10 9.76
N GLY A 194 -8.16 -18.87 9.32
CA GLY A 194 -9.18 -18.00 9.92
C GLY A 194 -10.60 -18.35 9.46
N SER A 195 -11.59 -17.53 9.86
CA SER A 195 -12.95 -17.66 9.33
C SER A 195 -13.00 -17.17 7.88
N ASN A 196 -13.56 -17.98 6.98
CA ASN A 196 -13.59 -17.71 5.55
C ASN A 196 -15.04 -17.54 5.08
N ALA A 197 -15.41 -16.31 4.73
CA ALA A 197 -16.77 -15.89 4.38
C ALA A 197 -16.83 -15.05 3.08
N GLN A 198 -15.90 -15.30 2.16
CA GLN A 198 -15.92 -14.73 0.80
C GLN A 198 -17.00 -15.36 -0.08
N ASN A 199 -17.47 -14.64 -1.11
CA ASN A 199 -18.55 -15.11 -2.00
C ASN A 199 -18.17 -16.29 -2.89
N GLY A 200 -16.88 -16.49 -3.16
CA GLY A 200 -16.41 -17.58 -4.02
C GLY A 200 -14.90 -17.77 -3.94
N ILE A 201 -14.45 -18.91 -4.45
CA ILE A 201 -13.04 -19.28 -4.55
C ILE A 201 -12.78 -19.80 -5.97
N ASN A 202 -11.74 -19.26 -6.61
CA ASN A 202 -11.19 -19.76 -7.85
C ASN A 202 -9.72 -20.11 -7.65
N VAL A 203 -9.37 -21.40 -7.69
CA VAL A 203 -7.97 -21.85 -7.71
C VAL A 203 -7.51 -21.91 -9.16
N ARG A 204 -6.80 -20.87 -9.61
CA ARG A 204 -6.28 -20.78 -11.00
C ARG A 204 -4.79 -21.11 -11.07
N GLY A 205 -4.16 -21.44 -9.93
CA GLY A 205 -2.79 -21.94 -9.82
C GLY A 205 -2.47 -22.40 -8.39
N GLY A 206 -1.60 -23.42 -8.30
CA GLY A 206 -1.12 -23.96 -7.03
C GLY A 206 -2.21 -24.65 -6.21
N THR A 207 -2.07 -24.58 -4.89
CA THR A 207 -2.96 -25.24 -3.92
C THR A 207 -3.61 -24.22 -2.99
N LEU A 208 -4.84 -24.51 -2.55
CA LEU A 208 -5.57 -23.78 -1.51
C LEU A 208 -6.05 -24.77 -0.44
#